data_AF-A0A1C5ZPF8-F1
#
_entry.id   AF-A0A1C5ZPF8-F1
#
_cell.length_a   1.000
_cell.length_b   1.000
_cell.length_c   1.000
_cell.angle_alpha   90.00
_cell.angle_beta   90.00
_cell.angle_gamma   90.00
#
_symmetry.space_group_name_H-M   'P 1'
#
loop_
_entity.id
_entity.type
_entity.pdbx_description
1 polymer ?
#
loop_
_entity_poly.entity_id
_entity_poly.type
_entity_poly.pdbx_seq_one_letter_code
_entity_poly.pdbx_strand_id
1 'polypeptide(L)' 'MRGTACAYKIYKRGRYMGIYRASEIETLIGLPKARVNRYARERMKWQGMYQVVLAGEAKRT' A
#
# COMPACT_ATOMS: atom_id res chain seq x y z
N MET A 1 18.82 1.94 -7.37
CA MET A 1 17.80 2.48 -6.44
C MET A 1 16.55 1.60 -6.46
N ARG A 2 16.10 1.09 -5.31
CA ARG A 2 14.86 0.29 -5.19
C ARG A 2 13.66 1.25 -5.27
N GLY A 3 12.97 1.29 -6.41
CA GLY A 3 11.85 2.20 -6.63
C GLY A 3 10.75 2.10 -5.58
N THR A 4 10.23 3.24 -5.15
CA THR A 4 8.98 3.34 -4.39
C THR A 4 7.83 3.16 -5.37
N ALA A 5 6.90 2.25 -5.08
CA ALA A 5 5.73 2.10 -5.95
C ALA A 5 4.89 3.38 -5.96
N CYS A 6 4.45 3.79 -7.14
CA CYS A 6 3.68 5.02 -7.31
C CYS A 6 2.24 4.91 -6.79
N ALA A 7 1.73 3.69 -6.67
CA ALA A 7 0.35 3.43 -6.26
C ALA A 7 0.19 2.04 -5.63
N TYR A 8 -0.83 1.91 -4.78
CA TYR A 8 -1.09 0.74 -3.96
C TYR A 8 -2.59 0.41 -3.96
N LYS A 9 -2.93 -0.86 -4.16
CA LYS A 9 -4.28 -1.39 -3.93
C LYS A 9 -4.49 -1.62 -2.44
N ILE A 10 -5.63 -1.20 -1.91
CA ILE A 10 -6.04 -1.45 -0.52
C ILE A 10 -7.18 -2.44 -0.48
N TYR A 11 -7.07 -3.41 0.42
CA TYR A 11 -8.13 -4.33 0.80
C TYR A 11 -8.42 -4.19 2.29
N LYS A 12 -9.70 -4.22 2.67
CA LYS A 12 -10.16 -4.23 4.07
C LYS A 12 -10.93 -5.52 4.31
N ARG A 13 -10.42 -6.37 5.20
CA ARG A 13 -10.97 -7.73 5.45
C ARG A 13 -11.18 -8.52 4.15
N GLY A 14 -10.23 -8.41 3.21
CA GLY A 14 -10.30 -9.07 1.90
C GLY A 14 -11.14 -8.35 0.84
N ARG A 15 -11.93 -7.32 1.19
CA ARG A 15 -12.70 -6.54 0.21
C ARG A 15 -11.84 -5.43 -0.40
N TYR A 16 -11.79 -5.38 -1.73
CA TYR A 16 -11.10 -4.31 -2.45
C TYR A 16 -11.75 -2.95 -2.18
N MET A 17 -10.92 -1.95 -1.86
CA MET A 17 -11.36 -0.58 -1.58
C MET A 17 -11.02 0.39 -2.70
N GLY A 18 -9.83 0.25 -3.32
CA GLY A 18 -9.36 1.19 -4.33
C GLY A 18 -7.84 1.19 -4.48
N ILE A 19 -7.36 2.07 -5.35
CA ILE A 19 -5.94 2.36 -5.57
C ILE A 19 -5.63 3.75 -5.00
N TYR A 20 -4.55 3.84 -4.22
CA TYR A 20 -4.16 5.04 -3.49
C TYR A 20 -2.64 5.21 -3.50
N ARG A 21 -2.17 6.45 -3.34
CA ARG A 21 -0.78 6.79 -3.03
C ARG A 21 -0.49 6.54 -1.55
N ALA A 22 0.79 6.45 -1.19
CA ALA A 22 1.19 6.21 0.20
C ALA A 22 0.68 7.29 1.19
N SER A 23 0.63 8.56 0.78
CA SER A 23 0.08 9.66 1.58
C SER A 23 -1.43 9.56 1.80
N GLU A 24 -2.16 9.10 0.78
CA GLU A 24 -3.61 8.88 0.87
C GLU A 24 -3.92 7.69 1.78
N ILE A 25 -3.08 6.65 1.75
CA ILE A 25 -3.19 5.50 2.65
C ILE A 25 -2.96 5.89 4.11
N GLU A 26 -1.94 6.72 4.36
CA GLU A 26 -1.68 7.28 5.69
C GLU A 26 -2.90 8.02 6.24
N THR A 27 -3.56 8.81 5.39
CA THR A 27 -4.80 9.53 5.75
C THR A 27 -5.99 8.57 5.94
N LEU A 28 -6.14 7.55 5.09
CA LEU A 28 -7.30 6.67 5.04
C LEU A 28 -7.32 5.65 6.20
N ILE A 29 -6.18 5.05 6.52
CA ILE A 29 -6.09 3.92 7.46
C ILE A 29 -5.06 4.12 8.57
N GLY A 30 -4.40 5.28 8.62
CA GLY A 30 -3.39 5.60 9.65
C GLY A 30 -2.09 4.80 9.52
N LEU A 31 -1.84 4.14 8.38
CA LEU A 31 -0.58 3.43 8.15
C LEU A 31 0.50 4.44 7.73
N PRO A 32 1.60 4.62 8.49
CA PRO A 32 2.60 5.62 8.16
C PRO A 32 3.15 5.43 6.74
N LYS A 33 3.26 6.50 5.95
CA LYS A 33 3.64 6.44 4.53
C LYS A 33 4.96 5.69 4.29
N ALA A 34 5.91 5.83 5.22
CA ALA A 34 7.21 5.17 5.17
C ALA A 34 7.12 3.62 5.30
N ARG A 35 6.03 3.10 5.88
CA ARG A 35 5.79 1.66 6.09
C ARG A 35 4.97 1.04 4.96
N VAL A 36 4.24 1.82 4.17
CA VAL A 36 3.34 1.32 3.11
C VAL A 36 4.07 0.38 2.15
N ASN A 37 5.26 0.76 1.69
CA ASN A 37 6.04 -0.07 0.76
C ASN A 37 6.50 -1.40 1.39
N ARG A 38 6.90 -1.36 2.68
CA ARG A 38 7.27 -2.57 3.43
C ARG A 38 6.07 -3.51 3.56
N TYR A 39 4.92 -2.99 3.98
CA TYR A 39 3.69 -3.75 4.13
C TYR A 39 3.23 -4.39 2.82
N ALA A 40 3.33 -3.64 1.72
CA ALA A 40 2.98 -4.14 0.40
C ALA A 40 3.92 -5.24 -0.10
N ARG A 41 5.24 -5.10 0.12
CA ARG A 41 6.25 -6.10 -0.30
C ARG A 41 6.23 -7.36 0.56
N GLU A 42 6.15 -7.20 1.88
CA GLU A 42 6.11 -8.30 2.85
C GLU A 42 4.71 -8.92 2.99
N ARG A 43 3.71 -8.43 2.23
CA ARG A 43 2.30 -8.87 2.26
C ARG A 43 1.70 -8.86 3.67
N MET A 44 2.09 -7.90 4.49
CA MET A 44 1.63 -7.77 5.87
C MET A 44 0.20 -7.21 5.95
N LYS A 45 -0.47 -7.51 7.06
CA LYS A 45 -1.76 -6.90 7.42
C LYS A 45 -1.55 -5.79 8.45
N TRP A 46 -2.07 -4.61 8.17
CA TRP A 46 -2.14 -3.51 9.14
C TRP A 46 -3.38 -3.66 10.02
N GLN A 47 -3.18 -3.60 11.35
CA GLN A 47 -4.23 -3.81 12.35
C GLN A 47 -5.02 -5.13 12.16
N GLY A 48 -4.41 -6.14 11.53
CA GLY A 48 -5.07 -7.39 11.14
C GLY A 48 -6.20 -7.25 10.10
N MET A 49 -6.52 -6.03 9.66
CA MET A 49 -7.70 -5.72 8.85
C MET A 49 -7.35 -5.31 7.42
N TYR A 50 -6.35 -4.45 7.27
CA TYR A 50 -6.01 -3.83 6.00
C TYR A 50 -4.82 -4.52 5.35
N GLN A 51 -4.94 -4.82 4.06
CA GLN A 51 -3.85 -5.35 3.26
C GLN A 51 -3.53 -4.36 2.15
N VAL A 52 -2.25 -4.02 2.03
CA VAL A 52 -1.72 -3.15 0.98
C VAL A 52 -1.04 -4.04 -0.06
N VAL A 53 -1.29 -3.78 -1.33
CA VAL A 53 -0.69 -4.50 -2.46
C VAL A 53 -0.16 -3.49 -3.47
N LEU A 54 0.96 -3.78 -4.12
CA LEU A 54 1.49 -2.92 -5.18
C LEU A 54 0.50 -2.87 -6.35
N ALA A 55 0.10 -1.67 -6.79
CA ALA A 55 -0.85 -1.52 -7.91
C ALA A 55 -0.17 -1.68 -9.29
N GLY A 56 1.15 -1.59 -9.33
CA GLY A 56 2.03 -1.85 -10.48
C GLY A 56 3.49 -1.64 -10.06
N GLU A 57 4.43 -2.28 -10.75
CA GLU A 57 5.84 -1.93 -10.59
C GLU A 57 6.04 -0.49 -11.08
N ALA A 58 6.78 0.33 -10.32
CA ALA A 58 7.15 1.66 -10.79
C ALA A 58 7.84 1.49 -12.15
N LYS A 59 7.20 1.94 -13.25
CA LYS A 59 7.84 1.93 -14.57
C LYS A 59 9.19 2.62 -14.44
N ARG A 60 10.26 1.88 -14.76
CA ARG A 60 11.58 2.45 -15.04
C ARG A 60 11.40 3.36 -16.25
N THR A 61 11.36 4.67 -16.03
CA THR A 61 11.73 5.68 -17.02
C THR A 61 13.07 6.22 -16.61
#